data_AF-A0A9X0B2F6-F1
#
_entry.id   AF-A0A9X0B2F6-F1
#
_cell.length_a   1.000
_cell.length_b   1.000
_cell.length_c   1.000
_cell.angle_alpha   90.00
_cell.angle_beta   90.00
_cell.angle_gamma   90.00
#
_symmetry.space_group_name_H-M   'P 1'
#
loop_
_entity.id
_entity.type
_entity.pdbx_description
1 polymer ?
#
loop_
_entity_poly.entity_id
_entity_poly.type
_entity_poly.pdbx_seq_one_letter_code
_entity_poly.pdbx_strand_id
1 'polypeptide(L)'
;MTTGLLRVWFEPHDSVDEDSFNEWRKSAFSQILGLSSVDILTSKDKIEGPNIYPYENAYHVNDIHAIDEALVNTLRTSAERVLRRSDWQLYERISYDKRDDVGERLPGTVFVTVGMSPIDSSENITDYHEWYKQEHMPILRDVPGWRSGSRYRRLASYGDHAEFSSPFLAVHQYNEQNGLGGEQWSKSVNSPWTKRVLSNLAEPSHRRVWRLAF
;
A
#
# COMPACT_ATOMS: atom_id res chain seq x y z
N MET A 1 20.56 6.52 -3.06
CA MET A 1 19.13 6.89 -2.97
C MET A 1 18.33 5.63 -3.18
N THR A 2 17.62 5.18 -2.15
CA THR A 2 16.83 3.95 -2.17
C THR A 2 15.36 4.32 -2.33
N THR A 3 14.75 4.02 -3.48
CA THR A 3 13.33 4.33 -3.68
C THR A 3 12.46 3.56 -2.69
N GLY A 4 11.49 4.25 -2.11
CA GLY A 4 10.53 3.63 -1.22
C GLY A 4 9.21 4.37 -1.16
N LEU A 5 8.41 3.96 -0.19
CA LEU A 5 7.06 4.43 0.02
C LEU A 5 6.87 4.72 1.50
N LEU A 6 6.48 5.95 1.82
CA LEU A 6 5.89 6.26 3.11
C LEU A 6 4.37 6.18 2.94
N ARG A 7 3.75 5.22 3.61
CA ARG A 7 2.29 5.10 3.68
C ARG A 7 1.81 5.74 4.95
N VAL A 8 0.80 6.58 4.84
CA VAL A 8 0.15 7.17 6.00
C VAL A 8 -1.34 6.90 5.92
N TRP A 9 -1.83 6.10 6.85
CA TRP A 9 -3.25 5.89 7.05
C TRP A 9 -3.82 6.94 7.98
N PHE A 10 -5.00 7.46 7.66
CA PHE A 10 -5.61 8.57 8.38
C PHE A 10 -7.02 8.23 8.84
N GLU A 11 -7.32 8.70 10.04
CA GLU A 11 -8.68 8.93 10.51
C GLU A 11 -8.76 10.37 11.03
N PRO A 12 -9.51 11.27 10.37
CA PRO A 12 -9.67 12.65 10.85
C PRO A 12 -10.48 12.72 12.14
N HIS A 13 -10.37 13.82 12.87
CA HIS A 13 -11.32 14.12 13.94
C HIS A 13 -12.74 14.33 13.38
N ASP A 14 -13.76 13.95 14.15
CA ASP A 14 -15.16 14.12 13.77
C ASP A 14 -15.55 15.59 13.54
N SER A 15 -14.76 16.54 14.08
CA SER A 15 -14.94 17.98 13.89
C SER A 15 -14.37 18.54 12.58
N VAL A 16 -13.57 17.75 11.84
CA VAL A 16 -12.99 18.16 10.56
C VAL A 16 -13.93 17.70 9.45
N ASP A 17 -14.49 18.64 8.70
CA ASP A 17 -15.34 18.31 7.56
C ASP A 17 -14.54 17.68 6.41
N GLU A 18 -15.22 16.87 5.59
CA GLU A 18 -14.59 16.07 4.53
C GLU A 18 -13.89 16.93 3.48
N ASP A 19 -14.46 18.09 3.10
CA ASP A 19 -13.89 18.96 2.09
C ASP A 19 -12.59 19.60 2.59
N SER A 20 -12.61 20.18 3.80
CA SER A 20 -11.40 20.71 4.46
C SER A 20 -10.33 19.64 4.64
N PHE A 21 -10.73 18.41 5.00
CA PHE A 21 -9.80 17.29 5.13
C PHE A 21 -9.19 16.91 3.78
N ASN A 22 -9.98 16.84 2.72
CA ASN A 22 -9.51 16.53 1.36
C ASN A 22 -8.55 17.61 0.83
N GLU A 23 -8.83 18.89 1.08
CA GLU A 23 -7.92 19.98 0.74
C GLU A 23 -6.61 19.90 1.55
N TRP A 24 -6.68 19.59 2.84
CA TRP A 24 -5.49 19.38 3.66
C TRP A 24 -4.64 18.23 3.11
N ARG A 25 -5.25 17.09 2.76
CA ARG A 25 -4.53 15.91 2.22
C ARG A 25 -3.74 16.21 0.95
N LYS A 26 -4.16 17.16 0.12
CA LYS A 26 -3.46 17.54 -1.14
C LYS A 26 -2.08 18.14 -0.90
N SER A 27 -1.89 18.82 0.23
CA SER A 27 -0.62 19.47 0.58
C SER A 27 0.05 18.90 1.83
N ALA A 28 -0.63 17.99 2.54
CA ALA A 28 -0.09 17.32 3.71
C ALA A 28 1.28 16.72 3.41
N PHE A 29 2.27 17.13 4.21
CA PHE A 29 3.64 16.61 4.18
C PHE A 29 4.38 16.79 2.84
N SER A 30 3.96 17.73 1.99
CA SER A 30 4.64 18.03 0.72
C SER A 30 6.07 18.55 0.89
N GLN A 31 6.46 18.93 2.10
CA GLN A 31 7.82 19.35 2.46
C GLN A 31 8.82 18.19 2.60
N ILE A 32 8.39 16.93 2.54
CA ILE A 32 9.30 15.78 2.58
C ILE A 32 10.27 15.88 1.40
N LEU A 33 11.57 15.93 1.69
CA LEU A 33 12.61 15.99 0.66
C LEU A 33 12.65 14.69 -0.14
N GLY A 34 12.87 14.80 -1.45
CA GLY A 34 12.96 13.65 -2.34
C GLY A 34 11.61 13.01 -2.67
N LEU A 35 10.49 13.67 -2.37
CA LEU A 35 9.16 13.27 -2.79
C LEU A 35 9.04 13.32 -4.33
N SER A 36 8.63 12.22 -4.93
CA SER A 36 8.44 12.09 -6.38
C SER A 36 6.98 12.20 -6.79
N SER A 37 6.06 11.68 -5.96
CA SER A 37 4.62 11.77 -6.15
C SER A 37 3.89 11.37 -4.86
N VAL A 38 2.60 11.70 -4.77
CA VAL A 38 1.70 11.26 -3.71
C VAL A 38 0.46 10.65 -4.34
N ASP A 39 0.09 9.46 -3.89
CA ASP A 39 -1.21 8.87 -4.20
C ASP A 39 -2.15 9.15 -3.05
N ILE A 40 -3.25 9.87 -3.33
CA ILE A 40 -4.22 10.25 -2.31
C ILE A 40 -5.45 9.37 -2.46
N LEU A 41 -5.61 8.49 -1.49
CA LEU A 41 -6.44 7.30 -1.59
C LEU A 41 -7.57 7.35 -0.57
N THR A 42 -8.73 6.87 -0.97
CA THR A 42 -9.89 6.66 -0.11
C THR A 42 -10.29 5.19 -0.18
N SER A 43 -10.64 4.59 0.95
CA SER A 43 -10.94 3.16 1.01
C SER A 43 -12.18 2.82 0.18
N LYS A 44 -12.15 1.66 -0.49
CA LYS A 44 -13.31 1.02 -1.10
C LYS A 44 -13.86 -0.12 -0.24
N ASP A 45 -13.09 -0.57 0.75
CA ASP A 45 -13.54 -1.61 1.67
C ASP A 45 -14.52 -1.02 2.68
N LYS A 46 -15.31 -1.89 3.32
CA LYS A 46 -16.06 -1.51 4.51
C LYS A 46 -15.07 -1.24 5.65
N ILE A 47 -15.29 -0.15 6.36
CA ILE A 47 -14.47 0.25 7.51
C ILE A 47 -14.93 -0.53 8.74
N GLU A 48 -14.39 -1.72 8.92
CA GLU A 48 -14.71 -2.63 10.01
C GLU A 48 -13.61 -3.66 10.28
N GLY A 49 -13.63 -4.26 11.47
CA GLY A 49 -12.68 -5.30 11.86
C GLY A 49 -11.23 -4.79 11.77
N PRO A 50 -10.33 -5.47 11.03
CA PRO A 50 -8.95 -5.03 10.89
C PRO A 50 -8.78 -3.84 9.94
N ASN A 51 -9.80 -3.48 9.14
CA ASN A 51 -9.72 -2.42 8.14
C ASN A 51 -10.40 -1.16 8.66
N ILE A 52 -9.69 -0.33 9.43
CA ILE A 52 -10.32 0.76 10.19
C ILE A 52 -10.03 2.15 9.63
N TYR A 53 -8.99 2.30 8.80
CA TYR A 53 -8.64 3.62 8.28
C TYR A 53 -9.39 3.95 6.99
N PRO A 54 -10.19 5.03 6.93
CA PRO A 54 -10.90 5.42 5.72
C PRO A 54 -10.00 5.98 4.61
N TYR A 55 -8.81 6.48 4.94
CA TYR A 55 -7.96 7.21 3.99
C TYR A 55 -6.49 6.77 4.05
N GLU A 56 -5.80 6.88 2.94
CA GLU A 56 -4.34 6.71 2.83
C GLU A 56 -3.75 7.84 1.97
N ASN A 57 -2.63 8.43 2.37
CA ASN A 57 -1.72 9.07 1.43
C ASN A 57 -0.46 8.20 1.32
N ALA A 58 -0.12 7.81 0.10
CA ALA A 58 1.07 7.03 -0.22
C ALA A 58 2.11 7.95 -0.90
N TYR A 59 3.12 8.34 -0.15
CA TYR A 59 4.20 9.24 -0.55
C TYR A 59 5.35 8.43 -1.16
N HIS A 60 5.57 8.55 -2.47
CA HIS A 60 6.66 7.89 -3.17
C HIS A 60 7.92 8.75 -3.05
N VAL A 61 8.96 8.19 -2.44
CA VAL A 61 10.21 8.92 -2.16
C VAL A 61 11.40 8.28 -2.85
N ASN A 62 12.28 9.13 -3.37
CA ASN A 62 13.49 8.71 -4.08
C ASN A 62 14.54 8.13 -3.12
N ASP A 63 14.52 8.54 -1.85
CA ASP A 63 15.39 8.02 -0.80
C ASP A 63 14.64 7.81 0.52
N ILE A 64 14.16 6.59 0.76
CA ILE A 64 13.35 6.26 1.94
C ILE A 64 14.15 6.36 3.24
N HIS A 65 15.48 6.19 3.20
CA HIS A 65 16.34 6.30 4.37
C HIS A 65 16.55 7.75 4.82
N ALA A 66 16.12 8.75 4.03
CA ALA A 66 16.10 10.14 4.45
C ALA A 66 14.90 10.46 5.37
N ILE A 67 13.93 9.55 5.49
CA ILE A 67 12.82 9.67 6.43
C ILE A 67 13.20 8.92 7.71
N ASP A 68 13.58 9.66 8.73
CA ASP A 68 13.88 9.13 10.06
C ASP A 68 12.71 9.35 11.04
N GLU A 69 12.86 8.81 12.24
CA GLU A 69 11.87 8.93 13.32
C GLU A 69 11.62 10.39 13.72
N ALA A 70 12.65 11.24 13.72
CA ALA A 70 12.52 12.65 14.10
C ALA A 70 11.64 13.43 13.11
N LEU A 71 11.83 13.16 11.81
CA LEU A 71 10.96 13.71 10.77
C LEU A 71 9.53 13.18 10.93
N VAL A 72 9.33 11.87 11.09
CA VAL A 72 7.98 11.30 11.28
C VAL A 72 7.26 11.92 12.48
N ASN A 73 7.95 12.08 13.61
CA ASN A 73 7.37 12.70 14.80
C ASN A 73 6.99 14.17 14.56
N THR A 74 7.83 14.93 13.85
CA THR A 74 7.52 16.31 13.46
C THR A 74 6.26 16.38 12.59
N LEU A 75 6.15 15.48 11.60
CA LEU A 75 4.98 15.42 10.72
C LEU A 75 3.71 15.03 11.49
N ARG A 76 3.80 14.04 12.38
CA ARG A 76 2.69 13.62 13.25
C ARG A 76 2.19 14.78 14.11
N THR A 77 3.08 15.48 14.81
CA THR A 77 2.70 16.63 15.64
C THR A 77 2.05 17.75 14.81
N SER A 78 2.53 17.99 13.57
CA SER A 78 1.91 18.98 12.69
C SER A 78 0.47 18.63 12.28
N ALA A 79 0.07 17.35 12.38
CA ALA A 79 -1.22 16.84 11.95
C ALA A 79 -2.21 16.53 13.10
N GLU A 80 -1.80 16.66 14.37
CA GLU A 80 -2.61 16.30 15.56
C GLU A 80 -3.96 17.01 15.63
N ARG A 81 -4.03 18.24 15.10
CA ARG A 81 -5.30 19.02 15.05
C ARG A 81 -6.28 18.52 14.00
N VAL A 82 -5.80 17.78 13.00
CA VAL A 82 -6.60 17.29 11.88
C VAL A 82 -6.94 15.81 12.09
N LEU A 83 -5.99 15.03 12.60
CA LEU A 83 -6.06 13.58 12.70
C LEU A 83 -6.40 13.11 14.11
N ARG A 84 -7.41 12.26 14.21
CA ARG A 84 -7.73 11.50 15.43
C ARG A 84 -6.78 10.33 15.63
N ARG A 85 -6.49 9.60 14.54
CA ARG A 85 -5.54 8.48 14.51
C ARG A 85 -4.76 8.49 13.20
N SER A 86 -3.52 7.99 13.25
CA SER A 86 -2.72 7.77 12.06
C SER A 86 -1.65 6.70 12.23
N ASP A 87 -1.47 5.89 11.19
CA ASP A 87 -0.41 4.90 11.12
C ASP A 87 0.52 5.14 9.95
N TRP A 88 1.82 5.16 10.24
CA TRP A 88 2.89 5.59 9.36
C TRP A 88 3.82 4.42 9.11
N GLN A 89 3.99 4.02 7.85
CA GLN A 89 4.74 2.83 7.49
C GLN A 89 5.78 3.18 6.43
N LEU A 90 7.05 2.92 6.73
CA LEU A 90 8.15 3.14 5.82
C LEU A 90 8.48 1.82 5.12
N TYR A 91 8.52 1.86 3.81
CA TYR A 91 8.69 0.70 2.96
C TYR A 91 9.79 0.95 1.92
N GLU A 92 10.81 0.10 1.90
CA GLU A 92 11.80 0.05 0.82
C GLU A 92 11.27 -0.78 -0.35
N ARG A 93 11.45 -0.31 -1.59
CA ARG A 93 10.97 -1.03 -2.78
C ARG A 93 11.91 -2.17 -3.16
N ILE A 94 11.35 -3.37 -3.24
CA ILE A 94 12.02 -4.59 -3.70
C ILE A 94 11.96 -4.71 -5.22
N SER A 95 10.76 -4.55 -5.80
CA SER A 95 10.54 -4.67 -7.24
C SER A 95 9.42 -3.74 -7.71
N TYR A 96 9.43 -3.45 -9.00
CA TYR A 96 8.40 -2.68 -9.68
C TYR A 96 8.18 -3.25 -11.07
N ASP A 97 6.92 -3.52 -11.38
CA ASP A 97 6.44 -4.01 -12.65
C ASP A 97 5.36 -3.05 -13.16
N LYS A 98 5.41 -2.75 -14.46
CA LYS A 98 4.44 -1.86 -15.11
C LYS A 98 4.15 -2.42 -16.50
N ARG A 99 2.91 -2.24 -16.96
CA ARG A 99 2.58 -2.48 -18.36
C ARG A 99 3.07 -1.33 -19.24
N ASP A 100 3.52 -1.64 -20.44
CA ASP A 100 4.08 -0.65 -21.37
C ASP A 100 3.01 0.28 -21.94
N ASP A 101 1.76 -0.19 -22.02
CA ASP A 101 0.61 0.46 -22.63
C ASP A 101 -0.28 1.23 -21.63
N VAL A 102 0.18 1.48 -20.41
CA VAL A 102 -0.62 2.22 -19.43
C VAL A 102 -0.46 3.73 -19.63
N GLY A 103 -1.58 4.39 -19.90
CA GLY A 103 -1.67 5.86 -19.96
C GLY A 103 -1.57 6.52 -18.58
N GLU A 104 -2.04 7.76 -18.49
CA GLU A 104 -2.09 8.48 -17.22
C GLU A 104 -3.00 7.77 -16.19
N ARG A 105 -2.71 8.00 -14.90
CA ARG A 105 -3.57 7.54 -13.81
C ARG A 105 -4.69 8.54 -13.65
N LEU A 106 -5.93 8.06 -13.68
CA LEU A 106 -7.12 8.90 -13.53
C LEU A 106 -7.74 8.69 -12.15
N PRO A 107 -8.47 9.69 -11.59
CA PRO A 107 -9.35 9.47 -10.45
C PRO A 107 -10.24 8.23 -10.70
N GLY A 108 -10.46 7.44 -9.66
CA GLY A 108 -11.14 6.13 -9.81
C GLY A 108 -10.20 4.94 -10.01
N THR A 109 -8.91 5.16 -10.34
CA THR A 109 -7.88 4.10 -10.35
C THR A 109 -7.92 3.32 -9.02
N VAL A 110 -7.99 2.00 -9.10
CA VAL A 110 -8.12 1.11 -7.95
C VAL A 110 -6.74 0.65 -7.51
N PHE A 111 -6.48 0.74 -6.21
CA PHE A 111 -5.28 0.21 -5.58
C PHE A 111 -5.66 -0.99 -4.72
N VAL A 112 -4.96 -2.10 -4.87
CA VAL A 112 -5.06 -3.26 -3.99
C VAL A 112 -3.73 -3.41 -3.26
N THR A 113 -3.76 -3.30 -1.93
CA THR A 113 -2.59 -3.50 -1.09
C THR A 113 -2.73 -4.79 -0.30
N VAL A 114 -1.71 -5.64 -0.33
CA VAL A 114 -1.68 -6.90 0.41
C VAL A 114 -0.41 -6.96 1.25
N GLY A 115 -0.58 -6.87 2.56
CA GLY A 115 0.47 -7.15 3.54
C GLY A 115 0.58 -8.65 3.78
N MET A 116 1.81 -9.18 3.80
CA MET A 116 2.07 -10.60 4.07
C MET A 116 3.25 -10.75 5.04
N SER A 117 3.09 -11.71 5.96
CA SER A 117 4.07 -12.07 6.99
C SER A 117 4.49 -13.54 6.80
N PRO A 118 5.28 -13.89 5.78
CA PRO A 118 5.86 -15.23 5.67
C PRO A 118 6.63 -15.58 6.95
N ILE A 119 6.59 -16.85 7.36
CA ILE A 119 7.39 -17.35 8.50
C ILE A 119 8.87 -17.00 8.26
N ASP A 120 9.53 -16.49 9.29
CA ASP A 120 10.91 -15.99 9.22
C ASP A 120 11.92 -17.15 9.19
N SER A 121 11.98 -17.82 8.04
CA SER A 121 13.02 -18.79 7.69
C SER A 121 13.52 -18.51 6.28
N SER A 122 14.81 -18.71 6.03
CA SER A 122 15.42 -18.46 4.73
C SER A 122 14.71 -19.17 3.57
N GLU A 123 14.23 -20.41 3.82
CA GLU A 123 13.47 -21.19 2.84
C GLU A 123 12.11 -20.55 2.52
N ASN A 124 11.32 -20.21 3.54
CA ASN A 124 9.99 -19.61 3.33
C ASN A 124 10.06 -18.22 2.70
N ILE A 125 11.06 -17.41 3.10
CA ILE A 125 11.29 -16.09 2.51
C ILE A 125 11.71 -16.23 1.04
N THR A 126 12.57 -17.19 0.72
CA THR A 126 12.98 -17.46 -0.67
C THR A 126 11.78 -17.94 -1.50
N ASP A 127 11.00 -18.92 -1.01
CA ASP A 127 9.80 -19.43 -1.72
C ASP A 127 8.77 -18.32 -1.95
N TYR A 128 8.55 -17.45 -0.97
CA TYR A 128 7.68 -16.29 -1.09
C TYR A 128 8.10 -15.30 -2.19
N HIS A 129 9.39 -15.01 -2.29
CA HIS A 129 9.92 -14.11 -3.32
C HIS A 129 9.87 -14.75 -4.71
N GLU A 130 10.23 -16.02 -4.83
CA GLU A 130 10.18 -16.75 -6.10
C GLU A 130 8.74 -16.94 -6.59
N TRP A 131 7.80 -17.24 -5.69
CA TRP A 131 6.37 -17.29 -6.02
C TRP A 131 5.90 -15.98 -6.66
N TYR A 132 6.24 -14.85 -6.06
CA TYR A 132 5.82 -13.56 -6.61
C TYR A 132 6.43 -13.26 -7.98
N LYS A 133 7.71 -13.57 -8.15
CA LYS A 133 8.46 -13.31 -9.37
C LYS A 133 8.03 -14.23 -10.52
N GLN A 134 7.88 -15.52 -10.25
CA GLN A 134 7.69 -16.54 -11.28
C GLN A 134 6.22 -16.81 -11.59
N GLU A 135 5.32 -16.62 -10.63
CA GLU A 135 3.92 -17.02 -10.78
C GLU A 135 2.95 -15.86 -10.51
N HIS A 136 2.97 -15.28 -9.30
CA HIS A 136 1.90 -14.37 -8.88
C HIS A 136 1.87 -13.07 -9.69
N MET A 137 3.00 -12.37 -9.83
CA MET A 137 3.07 -11.11 -10.57
C MET A 137 2.78 -11.32 -12.06
N PRO A 138 3.35 -12.33 -12.76
CA PRO A 138 2.97 -12.62 -14.14
C PRO A 138 1.47 -12.84 -14.35
N ILE A 139 0.81 -13.65 -13.50
CA ILE A 139 -0.63 -13.90 -13.64
C ILE A 139 -1.44 -12.61 -13.40
N LEU A 140 -1.06 -11.82 -12.39
CA LEU A 140 -1.74 -10.56 -12.09
C LEU A 140 -1.57 -9.52 -13.20
N ARG A 141 -0.40 -9.46 -13.85
CA ARG A 141 -0.14 -8.55 -14.97
C ARG A 141 -1.11 -8.74 -16.14
N ASP A 142 -1.60 -9.97 -16.32
CA ASP A 142 -2.55 -10.34 -17.37
C ASP A 142 -4.01 -10.06 -16.98
N VAL A 143 -4.30 -9.68 -15.73
CA VAL A 143 -5.66 -9.30 -15.33
C VAL A 143 -6.09 -8.06 -16.12
N PRO A 144 -7.27 -8.06 -16.77
CA PRO A 144 -7.77 -6.91 -17.49
C PRO A 144 -7.75 -5.63 -16.64
N GLY A 145 -7.17 -4.57 -17.19
CA GLY A 145 -7.05 -3.28 -16.49
C GLY A 145 -5.96 -3.22 -15.43
N TRP A 146 -5.17 -4.27 -15.18
CA TRP A 146 -3.94 -4.16 -14.37
C TRP A 146 -3.00 -3.13 -14.98
N ARG A 147 -2.35 -2.31 -14.14
CA ARG A 147 -1.48 -1.21 -14.57
C ARG A 147 -0.03 -1.40 -14.14
N SER A 148 0.17 -1.62 -12.84
CA SER A 148 1.48 -1.79 -12.23
C SER A 148 1.38 -2.57 -10.93
N GLY A 149 2.51 -3.15 -10.51
CA GLY A 149 2.69 -3.83 -9.24
C GLY A 149 4.02 -3.45 -8.62
N SER A 150 4.02 -3.16 -7.32
CA SER A 150 5.23 -2.92 -6.56
C SER A 150 5.30 -3.88 -5.39
N ARG A 151 6.52 -4.33 -5.07
CA ARG A 151 6.81 -5.08 -3.85
C ARG A 151 7.68 -4.26 -2.93
N TYR A 152 7.43 -4.36 -1.63
CA TYR A 152 8.18 -3.63 -0.63
C TYR A 152 8.51 -4.48 0.60
N ARG A 153 9.56 -4.06 1.30
CA ARG A 153 9.97 -4.52 2.64
C ARG A 153 9.81 -3.38 3.63
N ARG A 154 9.16 -3.62 4.77
CA ARG A 154 8.98 -2.63 5.82
C ARG A 154 10.33 -2.32 6.49
N LEU A 155 10.62 -1.05 6.66
CA LEU A 155 11.76 -0.56 7.44
C LEU A 155 11.34 -0.20 8.86
N ALA A 156 10.23 0.52 8.99
CA ALA A 156 9.71 0.99 10.27
C ALA A 156 8.20 1.17 10.21
N SER A 157 7.58 1.19 11.39
CA SER A 157 6.19 1.57 11.58
C SER A 157 6.13 2.48 12.81
N TYR A 158 5.32 3.52 12.72
CA TYR A 158 5.00 4.45 13.81
C TYR A 158 3.50 4.69 13.78
N GLY A 159 2.93 5.24 14.85
CA GLY A 159 1.53 5.64 14.84
C GLY A 159 0.81 5.25 16.11
N ASP A 160 -0.49 5.01 15.94
CA ASP A 160 -1.38 4.41 16.92
C ASP A 160 -1.30 2.88 16.90
N HIS A 161 -0.71 2.31 15.84
CA HIS A 161 -0.64 0.90 15.52
C HIS A 161 -2.01 0.21 15.56
N ALA A 162 -3.04 0.95 15.12
CA ALA A 162 -4.42 0.52 15.20
C ALA A 162 -4.79 -0.46 14.07
N GLU A 163 -4.03 -0.46 12.98
CA GLU A 163 -4.12 -1.46 11.91
C GLU A 163 -2.75 -2.12 11.66
N PHE A 164 -2.75 -3.45 11.49
CA PHE A 164 -1.51 -4.21 11.37
C PHE A 164 -0.74 -3.86 10.09
N SER A 165 0.56 -3.58 10.22
CA SER A 165 1.47 -3.45 9.09
C SER A 165 2.35 -4.69 8.97
N SER A 166 2.37 -5.31 7.79
CA SER A 166 3.13 -6.54 7.54
C SER A 166 4.59 -6.23 7.14
N PRO A 167 5.55 -7.15 7.36
CA PRO A 167 6.96 -6.96 6.98
C PRO A 167 7.12 -6.86 5.46
N PHE A 168 6.23 -7.45 4.67
CA PHE A 168 6.20 -7.27 3.23
C PHE A 168 4.85 -6.73 2.76
N LEU A 169 4.91 -5.92 1.71
CA LEU A 169 3.75 -5.31 1.08
C LEU A 169 3.79 -5.54 -0.43
N ALA A 170 2.64 -5.82 -1.02
CA ALA A 170 2.40 -5.67 -2.45
C ALA A 170 1.38 -4.56 -2.67
N VAL A 171 1.62 -3.72 -3.67
CA VAL A 171 0.69 -2.66 -4.10
C VAL A 171 0.44 -2.84 -5.59
N HIS A 172 -0.81 -3.13 -5.97
CA HIS A 172 -1.22 -3.27 -7.35
C HIS A 172 -2.19 -2.17 -7.75
N GLN A 173 -2.00 -1.62 -8.93
CA GLN A 173 -2.88 -0.60 -9.52
C GLN A 173 -3.69 -1.22 -10.65
N TYR A 174 -4.96 -0.87 -10.71
CA TYR A 174 -5.90 -1.26 -11.75
C TYR A 174 -6.69 -0.05 -12.23
N ASN A 175 -7.10 -0.04 -13.50
CA ASN A 175 -8.11 0.88 -14.01
C ASN A 175 -9.40 0.77 -13.17
N GLU A 176 -10.25 1.78 -13.19
CA GLU A 176 -11.53 1.73 -12.46
C GLU A 176 -12.38 0.52 -12.88
N GLN A 177 -12.49 0.31 -14.19
CA GLN A 177 -13.04 -0.92 -14.78
C GLN A 177 -11.88 -1.90 -15.01
N ASN A 178 -11.95 -3.05 -14.34
CA ASN A 178 -10.87 -4.05 -14.34
C ASN A 178 -11.43 -5.47 -14.11
N GLY A 179 -10.56 -6.47 -14.21
CA GLY A 179 -10.87 -7.88 -14.04
C GLY A 179 -10.64 -8.44 -12.63
N LEU A 180 -10.55 -7.60 -11.58
CA LEU A 180 -10.44 -8.09 -10.20
C LEU A 180 -11.67 -8.95 -9.86
N GLY A 181 -11.43 -10.12 -9.26
CA GLY A 181 -12.48 -11.11 -8.97
C GLY A 181 -12.87 -11.99 -10.16
N GLY A 182 -12.39 -11.68 -11.38
CA GLY A 182 -12.65 -12.48 -12.58
C GLY A 182 -11.77 -13.72 -12.68
N GLU A 183 -11.93 -14.46 -13.78
CA GLU A 183 -11.24 -15.73 -14.02
C GLU A 183 -9.71 -15.59 -13.96
N GLN A 184 -9.15 -14.58 -14.62
CA GLN A 184 -7.70 -14.38 -14.64
C GLN A 184 -7.14 -14.07 -13.26
N TRP A 185 -7.83 -13.24 -12.48
CA TRP A 185 -7.44 -12.95 -11.09
C TRP A 185 -7.58 -14.21 -10.21
N SER A 186 -8.62 -15.01 -10.41
CA SER A 186 -8.83 -16.26 -9.66
C SER A 186 -7.64 -17.22 -9.79
N LYS A 187 -6.99 -17.28 -10.96
CA LYS A 187 -5.78 -18.09 -11.18
C LYS A 187 -4.63 -17.69 -10.24
N SER A 188 -4.48 -16.40 -9.93
CA SER A 188 -3.38 -15.91 -9.09
C SER A 188 -3.60 -16.20 -7.60
N VAL A 189 -4.83 -16.42 -7.16
CA VAL A 189 -5.15 -16.66 -5.74
C VAL A 189 -5.42 -18.14 -5.44
N ASN A 190 -5.78 -18.94 -6.45
CA ASN A 190 -6.15 -20.34 -6.28
C ASN A 190 -5.10 -21.36 -6.72
N SER A 191 -3.94 -20.91 -7.23
CA SER A 191 -2.87 -21.81 -7.64
C SER A 191 -2.34 -22.65 -6.45
N PRO A 192 -1.80 -23.85 -6.72
CA PRO A 192 -1.19 -24.66 -5.66
C PRO A 192 -0.06 -23.95 -4.93
N TRP A 193 0.77 -23.16 -5.64
CA TRP A 193 1.86 -22.41 -5.01
C TRP A 193 1.35 -21.27 -4.13
N THR A 194 0.33 -20.53 -4.58
CA THR A 194 -0.30 -19.51 -3.73
C THR A 194 -0.84 -20.11 -2.44
N LYS A 195 -1.53 -21.25 -2.51
CA LYS A 195 -2.04 -21.95 -1.32
C LYS A 195 -0.91 -22.36 -0.37
N ARG A 196 0.22 -22.84 -0.89
CA ARG A 196 1.43 -23.16 -0.11
C ARG A 196 2.02 -21.94 0.58
N VAL A 197 2.17 -20.82 -0.14
CA VAL A 197 2.69 -19.57 0.43
C VAL A 197 1.77 -19.07 1.53
N LEU A 198 0.45 -19.10 1.30
CA LEU A 198 -0.54 -18.68 2.29
C LEU A 198 -0.54 -19.57 3.55
N SER A 199 -0.28 -20.88 3.43
CA SER A 199 -0.14 -21.76 4.59
C SER A 199 1.15 -21.54 5.38
N ASN A 200 2.15 -20.87 4.79
CA ASN A 200 3.45 -20.59 5.40
C ASN A 200 3.56 -19.14 5.91
N LEU A 201 2.43 -18.48 6.18
CA LEU A 201 2.41 -17.18 6.84
C LEU A 201 2.39 -17.34 8.36
N ALA A 202 3.16 -16.50 9.05
CA ALA A 202 3.13 -16.35 10.50
C ALA A 202 1.86 -15.62 10.97
N GLU A 203 1.29 -14.76 10.13
CA GLU A 203 0.06 -14.01 10.39
C GLU A 203 -0.82 -14.00 9.13
N PRO A 204 -2.16 -13.94 9.25
CA PRO A 204 -3.04 -13.77 8.11
C PRO A 204 -2.64 -12.58 7.23
N SER A 205 -2.85 -12.70 5.93
CA SER A 205 -2.61 -11.57 5.02
C SER A 205 -3.57 -10.43 5.29
N HIS A 206 -3.07 -9.20 5.16
CA HIS A 206 -3.85 -8.00 5.40
C HIS A 206 -4.14 -7.29 4.07
N ARG A 207 -5.40 -7.29 3.64
CA ARG A 207 -5.80 -6.76 2.33
C ARG A 207 -6.66 -5.52 2.45
N ARG A 208 -6.25 -4.47 1.74
CA ARG A 208 -7.03 -3.24 1.55
C ARG A 208 -7.24 -2.93 0.07
N VAL A 209 -8.38 -2.33 -0.24
CA VAL A 209 -8.72 -1.77 -1.55
C VAL A 209 -8.99 -0.30 -1.39
N TRP A 210 -8.37 0.48 -2.26
CA TRP A 210 -8.48 1.92 -2.29
C TRP A 210 -8.83 2.40 -3.68
N ARG A 211 -9.25 3.66 -3.73
CA ARG A 211 -9.51 4.41 -4.94
C ARG A 211 -8.72 5.69 -4.89
N LEU A 212 -8.04 6.01 -5.99
CA LEU A 212 -7.42 7.33 -6.18
C LEU A 212 -8.51 8.40 -6.20
N ALA A 213 -8.43 9.36 -5.29
CA ALA A 213 -9.47 10.34 -5.06
C ALA A 213 -9.44 11.48 -6.09
N PHE A 214 -8.25 11.97 -6.43
CA PHE A 214 -8.02 13.10 -7.33
C PHE A 214 -6.66 12.98 -8.03
#